data_AF-A0A2P1DP73-F1
#
_entry.id   AF-A0A2P1DP73-F1
#
_cell.length_a   1.000
_cell.length_b   1.000
_cell.length_c   1.000
_cell.angle_alpha   90.00
_cell.angle_beta   90.00
_cell.angle_gamma   90.00
#
_symmetry.space_group_name_H-M   'P 1'
#
loop_
_entity.id
_entity.type
_entity.pdbx_description
1 polymer ?
#
loop_
_entity_poly.entity_id
_entity_poly.type
_entity_poly.pdbx_seq_one_letter_code
_entity_poly.pdbx_strand_id
1 'polypeptide(L)'
;IVKEMDVDHPAAKLVVETAKVQDSEVGDGTTSAVVFTGFLLEKAEKLLDQKVHPNTIIEGYRKAEALALSLSKEIATKVSPEDRKYLRDVAFTTLASKYFAPNMDKVIDVAMDAIFSIAERNGESYNIDLSNVKFVKKRGESTEDVELIKGIVLDKEVPSPSMPKLVEDAKIAVIDFGLDVEKGEITAKLSITSPEQIREALEEQAKQVKAMVDAIAKTGANVVISQKGIDDLA
;
A
#
# COMPACT_ATOMS: atom_id res chain seq x y z
N ILE A 1 -11.36 -2.54 -14.01
CA ILE A 1 -12.11 -2.94 -15.23
C ILE A 1 -11.15 -3.16 -16.39
N VAL A 2 -10.56 -2.10 -16.97
CA VAL A 2 -9.70 -2.23 -18.17
C VAL A 2 -8.43 -3.08 -17.93
N LYS A 3 -7.91 -3.14 -16.70
CA LYS A 3 -6.81 -4.02 -16.29
C LYS A 3 -7.14 -5.52 -16.32
N GLU A 4 -8.40 -5.88 -16.09
CA GLU A 4 -8.88 -7.27 -16.01
C GLU A 4 -9.42 -7.78 -17.36
N MET A 5 -9.46 -6.92 -18.37
CA MET A 5 -9.90 -7.30 -19.71
C MET A 5 -8.75 -7.99 -20.43
N ASP A 6 -9.00 -9.21 -20.89
CA ASP A 6 -8.10 -9.88 -21.82
C ASP A 6 -8.35 -9.31 -23.22
N VAL A 7 -7.33 -8.65 -23.78
CA VAL A 7 -7.45 -7.89 -25.03
C VAL A 7 -6.34 -8.33 -25.97
N ASP A 8 -6.72 -8.94 -27.09
CA ASP A 8 -5.76 -9.43 -28.09
C ASP A 8 -5.22 -8.32 -28.99
N HIS A 9 -6.08 -7.37 -29.37
CA HIS A 9 -5.74 -6.37 -30.38
C HIS A 9 -4.65 -5.39 -29.89
N PRO A 10 -3.52 -5.24 -30.60
CA PRO A 10 -2.39 -4.42 -30.15
C PRO A 10 -2.75 -2.96 -29.84
N ALA A 11 -3.59 -2.33 -30.67
CA ALA A 11 -4.01 -0.95 -30.41
C ALA A 11 -4.84 -0.82 -29.12
N ALA A 12 -5.64 -1.82 -28.80
CA ALA A 12 -6.43 -1.82 -27.57
C ALA A 12 -5.55 -2.10 -26.34
N LYS A 13 -4.46 -2.88 -26.48
CA LYS A 13 -3.43 -2.99 -25.44
C LYS A 13 -2.78 -1.64 -25.11
N LEU A 14 -2.48 -0.80 -26.11
CA LEU A 14 -1.94 0.55 -25.86
C LEU A 14 -2.91 1.45 -25.08
N VAL A 15 -4.21 1.35 -25.37
CA VAL A 15 -5.25 2.09 -24.63
C VAL A 15 -5.36 1.58 -23.18
N VAL A 16 -5.28 0.26 -22.97
CA VAL A 16 -5.24 -0.35 -21.64
C VAL A 16 -4.04 0.15 -20.84
N GLU A 17 -2.85 0.21 -21.45
CA GLU A 17 -1.64 0.74 -20.80
C GLU A 17 -1.79 2.22 -20.43
N THR A 18 -2.43 3.03 -21.27
CA THR A 18 -2.72 4.43 -20.95
C THR A 18 -3.58 4.55 -19.68
N ALA A 19 -4.60 3.71 -19.54
CA ALA A 19 -5.42 3.68 -18.32
C ALA A 19 -4.63 3.22 -17.09
N LYS A 20 -3.67 2.30 -17.25
CA LYS A 20 -2.79 1.83 -16.16
C LYS A 20 -1.87 2.94 -15.65
N VAL A 21 -1.24 3.69 -16.56
CA VAL A 21 -0.35 4.81 -16.22
C VAL A 21 -1.14 5.92 -15.52
N GLN A 22 -2.33 6.25 -16.01
CA GLN A 22 -3.19 7.24 -15.36
C GLN A 22 -3.55 6.83 -13.92
N ASP A 23 -3.83 5.54 -13.71
CA ASP A 23 -4.15 4.99 -12.38
C ASP A 23 -2.96 5.04 -11.42
N SER A 24 -1.73 4.79 -11.91
CA SER A 24 -0.53 4.82 -11.05
C SER A 24 -0.07 6.23 -10.70
N GLU A 25 -0.26 7.20 -11.59
CA GLU A 25 0.20 8.57 -11.37
C GLU A 25 -0.76 9.40 -10.51
N VAL A 26 -2.08 9.30 -10.75
CA VAL A 26 -3.07 10.17 -10.06
C VAL A 26 -4.27 9.42 -9.48
N GLY A 27 -4.48 8.14 -9.81
CA GLY A 27 -5.57 7.30 -9.25
C GLY A 27 -7.00 7.63 -9.71
N ASP A 28 -7.21 8.75 -10.40
CA ASP A 28 -8.50 9.17 -10.95
C ASP A 28 -8.42 9.52 -12.46
N GLY A 29 -9.58 9.56 -13.12
CA GLY A 29 -9.68 9.92 -14.54
C GLY A 29 -9.27 8.81 -15.51
N THR A 30 -9.09 7.56 -15.05
CA THR A 30 -8.75 6.42 -15.91
C THR A 30 -9.77 6.20 -17.02
N THR A 31 -11.06 6.28 -16.72
CA THR A 31 -12.15 6.23 -17.70
C THR A 31 -12.09 7.42 -18.66
N SER A 32 -11.89 8.63 -18.13
CA SER A 32 -11.80 9.85 -18.95
C SER A 32 -10.64 9.77 -19.95
N ALA A 33 -9.48 9.27 -19.54
CA ALA A 33 -8.33 9.10 -20.42
C ALA A 33 -8.61 8.13 -21.59
N VAL A 34 -9.28 7.00 -21.29
CA VAL A 34 -9.68 6.01 -22.33
C VAL A 34 -10.69 6.59 -23.30
N VAL A 35 -11.76 7.22 -22.78
CA VAL A 35 -12.82 7.82 -23.61
C VAL A 35 -12.26 8.96 -24.45
N PHE A 36 -11.41 9.80 -23.86
CA PHE A 36 -10.77 10.92 -24.57
C PHE A 36 -9.84 10.43 -25.68
N THR A 37 -9.08 9.36 -25.44
CA THR A 37 -8.25 8.73 -26.47
C THR A 37 -9.10 8.24 -27.65
N GLY A 38 -10.21 7.54 -27.36
CA GLY A 38 -11.15 7.10 -28.40
C GLY A 38 -11.71 8.26 -29.22
N PHE A 39 -12.08 9.36 -28.55
CA PHE A 39 -12.60 10.55 -29.21
C PHE A 39 -11.55 11.24 -30.10
N LEU A 40 -10.30 11.35 -29.65
CA LEU A 40 -9.20 11.91 -30.46
C LEU A 40 -8.95 11.08 -31.73
N LEU A 41 -9.05 9.76 -31.64
CA LEU A 41 -8.93 8.85 -32.78
C LEU A 41 -10.10 9.01 -33.76
N GLU A 42 -11.34 9.11 -33.26
CA GLU A 42 -12.52 9.37 -34.10
C GLU A 42 -12.39 10.69 -34.87
N LYS A 43 -11.84 11.75 -34.26
CA LYS A 43 -11.59 13.02 -34.97
C LYS A 43 -10.42 12.92 -35.95
N ALA A 44 -9.39 12.16 -35.62
CA ALA A 44 -8.27 11.92 -36.53
C ALA A 44 -8.73 11.17 -37.79
N GLU A 45 -9.61 10.17 -37.64
CA GLU A 45 -10.21 9.41 -38.76
C GLU A 45 -10.89 10.34 -39.77
N LYS A 46 -11.69 11.31 -39.31
CA LYS A 46 -12.35 12.30 -40.19
C LYS A 46 -11.37 13.16 -40.98
N LEU A 47 -10.20 13.45 -40.41
CA LEU A 47 -9.15 14.19 -41.11
C LEU A 47 -8.40 13.31 -42.11
N LEU A 48 -8.23 12.02 -41.79
CA LEU A 48 -7.68 11.03 -42.72
C LEU A 48 -8.60 10.83 -43.93
N ASP A 49 -9.92 10.80 -43.73
CA ASP A 49 -10.91 10.74 -44.82
C ASP A 49 -10.83 11.95 -45.76
N GLN A 50 -10.46 13.11 -45.21
CA GLN A 50 -10.19 14.34 -45.97
C GLN A 50 -8.79 14.35 -46.64
N LYS A 51 -8.06 13.23 -46.57
CA LYS A 51 -6.71 13.06 -47.12
C LYS A 51 -5.64 13.96 -46.48
N VAL A 52 -5.85 14.38 -45.23
CA VAL A 52 -4.80 15.05 -44.45
C VAL A 52 -3.73 14.03 -44.08
N HIS A 53 -2.46 14.38 -44.28
CA HIS A 53 -1.36 13.47 -43.99
C HIS A 53 -1.25 13.19 -42.46
N PRO A 54 -1.07 11.93 -42.01
CA PRO A 54 -1.01 11.59 -40.58
C PRO A 54 -0.03 12.43 -39.77
N ASN A 55 1.16 12.71 -40.31
CA ASN A 55 2.16 13.57 -39.64
C ASN A 55 1.63 14.97 -39.33
N THR A 56 0.82 15.56 -40.22
CA THR A 56 0.20 16.88 -39.99
C THR A 56 -0.80 16.83 -38.84
N ILE A 57 -1.55 15.73 -38.71
CA ILE A 57 -2.50 15.52 -37.60
C ILE A 57 -1.73 15.40 -36.28
N ILE A 58 -0.67 14.58 -36.25
CA ILE A 58 0.18 14.40 -35.07
C ILE A 58 0.81 15.72 -34.63
N GLU A 59 1.38 16.49 -35.57
CA GLU A 59 1.93 17.82 -35.26
C GLU A 59 0.87 18.79 -34.74
N GLY A 60 -0.34 18.76 -35.31
CA GLY A 60 -1.48 19.54 -34.83
C GLY A 60 -1.87 19.18 -33.40
N TYR A 61 -1.97 17.89 -33.08
CA TYR A 61 -2.31 17.41 -31.74
C TYR A 61 -1.22 17.76 -30.72
N ARG A 62 0.07 17.65 -31.07
CA ARG A 62 1.16 18.08 -30.18
C ARG A 62 1.11 19.57 -29.87
N LYS A 63 0.79 20.42 -30.86
CA LYS A 63 0.62 21.86 -30.64
C LYS A 63 -0.60 22.15 -29.76
N ALA A 64 -1.71 21.43 -29.97
CA ALA A 64 -2.92 21.56 -29.16
C ALA A 64 -2.70 21.11 -27.71
N GLU A 65 -1.97 20.00 -27.50
CA GLU A 65 -1.58 19.50 -26.18
C GLU A 65 -0.78 20.55 -25.40
N ALA A 66 0.26 21.13 -26.01
CA ALA A 66 1.08 22.15 -25.37
C ALA A 66 0.24 23.37 -24.93
N LEU A 67 -0.68 23.83 -25.78
CA LEU A 67 -1.60 24.92 -25.46
C LEU A 67 -2.61 24.54 -24.37
N ALA A 68 -3.17 23.33 -24.43
CA ALA A 68 -4.11 22.84 -23.44
C ALA A 68 -3.46 22.76 -22.05
N LEU A 69 -2.21 22.30 -21.97
CA LEU A 69 -1.44 22.24 -20.73
C LEU A 69 -1.12 23.64 -20.18
N SER A 70 -0.79 24.61 -21.05
CA SER A 70 -0.56 25.99 -20.60
C SER A 70 -1.84 26.65 -20.08
N LEU A 71 -2.95 26.48 -20.80
CA LEU A 71 -4.26 27.02 -20.38
C LEU A 71 -4.75 26.35 -19.10
N SER A 72 -4.55 25.04 -18.94
CA SER A 72 -4.89 24.30 -17.73
C SER A 72 -4.21 24.90 -16.49
N LYS A 73 -2.93 25.30 -16.61
CA LYS A 73 -2.20 25.97 -15.50
C LYS A 73 -2.72 27.38 -15.21
N GLU A 74 -3.23 28.09 -16.21
CA GLU A 74 -3.77 29.43 -16.06
C GLU A 74 -5.14 29.43 -15.38
N ILE A 75 -6.00 28.47 -15.74
CA ILE A 75 -7.34 28.31 -15.15
C ILE A 75 -7.32 27.55 -13.81
N ALA A 76 -6.20 26.88 -13.49
CA ALA A 76 -6.05 26.14 -12.25
C ALA A 76 -6.15 27.07 -11.03
N THR A 77 -7.06 26.74 -10.13
CA THR A 77 -7.17 27.44 -8.84
C THR A 77 -6.11 26.89 -7.89
N LYS A 78 -5.26 27.78 -7.35
CA LYS A 78 -4.28 27.39 -6.32
C LYS A 78 -5.01 27.10 -5.01
N VAL A 79 -4.77 25.91 -4.46
CA VAL A 79 -5.35 25.45 -3.20
C VAL A 79 -4.21 25.25 -2.21
N SER A 80 -4.41 25.67 -0.96
CA SER A 80 -3.45 25.39 0.11
C SER A 80 -3.49 23.89 0.45
N PRO A 81 -2.33 23.20 0.55
CA PRO A 81 -2.29 21.80 1.00
C PRO A 81 -2.83 21.59 2.42
N GLU A 82 -2.97 22.67 3.21
CA GLU A 82 -3.50 22.63 4.57
C GLU A 82 -5.02 22.90 4.62
N ASP A 83 -5.64 23.27 3.49
CA ASP A 83 -7.09 23.51 3.42
C ASP A 83 -7.85 22.18 3.41
N ARG A 84 -8.06 21.65 4.61
CA ARG A 84 -8.78 20.39 4.84
C ARG A 84 -10.19 20.41 4.25
N LYS A 85 -10.87 21.56 4.23
CA LYS A 85 -12.24 21.65 3.72
C LYS A 85 -12.26 21.46 2.22
N TYR A 86 -11.40 22.18 1.50
CA TYR A 86 -11.31 22.04 0.04
C TYR A 86 -10.87 20.63 -0.36
N LEU A 87 -9.87 20.07 0.34
CA LEU A 87 -9.41 18.70 0.08
C LEU A 87 -10.49 17.64 0.36
N ARG A 88 -11.37 17.87 1.35
CA ARG A 88 -12.54 17.03 1.60
C ARG A 88 -13.51 17.07 0.42
N ASP A 89 -13.78 18.24 -0.14
CA ASP A 89 -14.68 18.39 -1.31
C ASP A 89 -14.10 17.69 -2.56
N VAL A 90 -12.77 17.74 -2.73
CA VAL A 90 -12.07 17.01 -3.79
C VAL A 90 -12.22 15.49 -3.58
N ALA A 91 -11.94 14.99 -2.38
CA ALA A 91 -12.09 13.57 -2.06
C ALA A 91 -13.54 13.08 -2.24
N PHE A 92 -14.52 13.90 -1.84
CA PHE A 92 -15.94 13.62 -2.04
C PHE A 92 -16.27 13.47 -3.53
N THR A 93 -15.78 14.40 -4.36
CA THR A 93 -16.02 14.39 -5.81
C THR A 93 -15.47 13.12 -6.47
N THR A 94 -14.24 12.71 -6.11
CA THR A 94 -13.63 11.48 -6.64
C THR A 94 -14.39 10.23 -6.21
N LEU A 95 -14.82 10.15 -4.94
CA LEU A 95 -15.54 8.98 -4.42
C LEU A 95 -16.98 8.87 -4.92
N ALA A 96 -17.66 9.99 -5.15
CA ALA A 96 -19.06 10.02 -5.58
C ALA A 96 -19.32 9.21 -6.87
N SER A 97 -18.32 9.10 -7.75
CA SER A 97 -18.41 8.34 -9.00
C SER A 97 -18.20 6.82 -8.84
N LYS A 98 -17.57 6.38 -7.75
CA LYS A 98 -17.15 4.98 -7.52
C LYS A 98 -17.94 4.31 -6.40
N TYR A 99 -18.38 5.07 -5.41
CA TYR A 99 -18.95 4.55 -4.18
C TYR A 99 -19.99 5.52 -3.62
N PHE A 100 -21.26 5.16 -3.72
CA PHE A 100 -22.34 5.93 -3.09
C PHE A 100 -22.82 5.14 -1.87
N ALA A 101 -22.36 5.55 -0.68
CA ALA A 101 -22.81 4.99 0.58
C ALA A 101 -23.25 6.11 1.54
N PRO A 102 -24.21 5.85 2.45
CA PRO A 102 -24.65 6.81 3.45
C PRO A 102 -23.51 7.37 4.31
N ASN A 103 -22.40 6.63 4.44
CA ASN A 103 -21.31 6.92 5.36
C ASN A 103 -20.03 7.38 4.66
N MET A 104 -20.16 7.91 3.43
CA MET A 104 -19.00 8.38 2.66
C MET A 104 -18.21 9.47 3.40
N ASP A 105 -18.91 10.33 4.14
CA ASP A 105 -18.31 11.38 4.96
C ASP A 105 -17.31 10.84 5.99
N LYS A 106 -17.66 9.76 6.71
CA LYS A 106 -16.79 9.16 7.72
C LYS A 106 -15.54 8.56 7.07
N VAL A 107 -15.70 7.89 5.93
CA VAL A 107 -14.57 7.29 5.20
C VAL A 107 -13.62 8.37 4.68
N ILE A 108 -14.15 9.49 4.17
CA ILE A 108 -13.35 10.62 3.74
C ILE A 108 -12.58 11.20 4.93
N ASP A 109 -13.25 11.40 6.06
CA ASP A 109 -12.60 11.95 7.26
C ASP A 109 -11.46 11.07 7.76
N VAL A 110 -11.67 9.76 7.82
CA VAL A 110 -10.63 8.78 8.18
C VAL A 110 -9.46 8.80 7.19
N ALA A 111 -9.74 8.83 5.89
CA ALA A 111 -8.71 8.89 4.86
C ALA A 111 -7.90 10.20 4.95
N MET A 112 -8.58 11.33 5.16
CA MET A 112 -7.94 12.63 5.34
C MET A 112 -7.05 12.64 6.58
N ASP A 113 -7.55 12.16 7.72
CA ASP A 113 -6.76 12.08 8.95
C ASP A 113 -5.54 11.16 8.79
N ALA A 114 -5.65 10.07 8.02
CA ALA A 114 -4.54 9.19 7.70
C ALA A 114 -3.46 9.92 6.87
N ILE A 115 -3.86 10.62 5.81
CA ILE A 115 -2.94 11.36 4.94
C ILE A 115 -2.26 12.50 5.70
N PHE A 116 -3.00 13.28 6.49
CA PHE A 116 -2.39 14.33 7.32
C PHE A 116 -1.43 13.78 8.38
N SER A 117 -1.63 12.56 8.85
CA SER A 117 -0.74 11.93 9.83
C SER A 117 0.61 11.49 9.22
N ILE A 118 0.65 11.18 7.92
CA ILE A 118 1.86 10.74 7.22
C ILE A 118 2.51 11.83 6.36
N ALA A 119 1.87 12.98 6.21
CA ALA A 119 2.35 14.04 5.35
C ALA A 119 3.60 14.70 5.96
N GLU A 120 4.75 14.48 5.31
CA GLU A 120 6.01 15.09 5.69
C GLU A 120 6.25 16.36 4.89
N ARG A 121 6.52 17.46 5.60
CA ARG A 121 6.80 18.75 4.96
C ARG A 121 8.27 18.84 4.57
N ASN A 122 8.54 18.80 3.28
CA ASN A 122 9.87 19.02 2.70
C ASN A 122 9.92 20.45 2.09
N GLY A 123 10.06 21.44 2.97
CA GLY A 123 10.08 22.86 2.58
C GLY A 123 8.70 23.37 2.15
N GLU A 124 8.54 23.68 0.86
CA GLU A 124 7.26 24.10 0.26
C GLU A 124 6.46 22.91 -0.31
N SER A 125 7.06 21.74 -0.47
CA SER A 125 6.37 20.54 -0.95
C SER A 125 6.03 19.58 0.19
N TYR A 126 4.95 18.83 0.00
CA TYR A 126 4.56 17.73 0.86
C TYR A 126 4.97 16.43 0.18
N ASN A 127 5.66 15.57 0.92
CA ASN A 127 5.91 14.20 0.50
C ASN A 127 4.98 13.28 1.28
N ILE A 128 4.26 12.43 0.55
CA ILE A 128 3.28 11.51 1.10
C ILE A 128 3.64 10.14 0.58
N ASP A 129 4.21 9.30 1.45
CA ASP A 129 4.44 7.90 1.12
C ASP A 129 3.23 7.05 1.53
N LEU A 130 2.49 6.57 0.52
CA LEU A 130 1.33 5.71 0.73
C LEU A 130 1.69 4.35 1.36
N SER A 131 2.97 3.95 1.35
CA SER A 131 3.44 2.73 2.02
C SER A 131 3.23 2.77 3.55
N ASN A 132 3.15 3.97 4.13
CA ASN A 132 2.89 4.19 5.55
C ASN A 132 1.41 4.01 5.93
N VAL A 133 0.50 3.89 4.97
CA VAL A 133 -0.94 3.65 5.22
C VAL A 133 -1.27 2.19 4.93
N LYS A 134 -1.54 1.42 6.00
CA LYS A 134 -1.93 0.01 5.89
C LYS A 134 -3.43 -0.16 5.96
N PHE A 135 -4.02 -0.75 4.92
CA PHE A 135 -5.43 -1.15 4.91
C PHE A 135 -5.60 -2.56 5.47
N VAL A 136 -6.31 -2.71 6.59
CA VAL A 136 -6.69 -4.02 7.15
C VAL A 136 -8.21 -4.17 7.01
N LYS A 137 -8.64 -5.27 6.38
CA LYS A 137 -10.05 -5.54 6.11
C LYS A 137 -10.48 -6.80 6.87
N LYS A 138 -11.46 -6.67 7.77
CA LYS A 138 -12.11 -7.79 8.45
C LYS A 138 -13.58 -7.85 8.04
N ARG A 139 -14.09 -9.07 7.84
CA ARG A 139 -15.50 -9.29 7.50
C ARG A 139 -16.32 -9.33 8.79
N GLY A 140 -17.50 -8.72 8.79
CA GLY A 140 -18.47 -8.85 9.89
C GLY A 140 -19.22 -7.56 10.18
N GLU A 141 -18.51 -6.43 10.16
CA GLU A 141 -19.05 -5.13 10.58
C GLU A 141 -19.48 -4.24 9.40
N SER A 142 -20.08 -3.09 9.72
CA SER A 142 -20.52 -2.10 8.75
C SER A 142 -19.36 -1.21 8.30
N THR A 143 -19.55 -0.55 7.15
CA THR A 143 -18.71 0.57 6.70
C THR A 143 -18.72 1.74 7.70
N GLU A 144 -19.68 1.75 8.62
CA GLU A 144 -19.75 2.69 9.73
C GLU A 144 -18.67 2.44 10.78
N ASP A 145 -18.14 1.24 10.89
CA ASP A 145 -17.17 0.87 11.93
C ASP A 145 -15.71 1.08 11.47
N VAL A 146 -15.54 1.75 10.33
CA VAL A 146 -14.21 2.14 9.83
C VAL A 146 -13.62 3.19 10.76
N GLU A 147 -12.41 2.93 11.24
CA GLU A 147 -11.66 3.83 12.12
C GLU A 147 -10.20 3.95 11.68
N LEU A 148 -9.58 5.07 12.03
CA LEU A 148 -8.15 5.29 11.88
C LEU A 148 -7.43 4.85 13.15
N ILE A 149 -6.61 3.81 13.05
CA ILE A 149 -5.71 3.42 14.13
C ILE A 149 -4.37 4.12 13.91
N LYS A 150 -3.98 4.99 14.85
CA LYS A 150 -2.68 5.67 14.86
C LYS A 150 -1.58 4.71 15.31
N GLY A 151 -1.27 3.74 14.47
CA GLY A 151 -0.33 2.66 14.74
C GLY A 151 -0.38 1.60 13.64
N ILE A 152 0.14 0.42 13.94
CA ILE A 152 0.15 -0.71 12.99
C ILE A 152 -0.80 -1.79 13.49
N VAL A 153 -1.73 -2.19 12.62
CA VAL A 153 -2.56 -3.37 12.84
C VAL A 153 -1.91 -4.58 12.17
N LEU A 154 -1.59 -5.60 12.97
CA LEU A 154 -1.08 -6.88 12.49
C LEU A 154 -2.21 -7.91 12.54
N ASP A 155 -2.45 -8.57 11.41
CA ASP A 155 -3.40 -9.68 11.35
C ASP A 155 -2.73 -10.98 11.82
N LYS A 156 -2.39 -11.01 13.11
CA LYS A 156 -1.72 -12.11 13.78
C LYS A 156 -2.29 -12.28 15.18
N GLU A 157 -2.26 -13.52 15.66
CA GLU A 157 -2.66 -13.87 17.01
C GLU A 157 -1.42 -14.04 17.89
N VAL A 158 -1.61 -13.90 19.20
CA VAL A 158 -0.57 -14.24 20.17
C VAL A 158 -0.29 -15.75 20.11
N PRO A 159 0.99 -16.19 20.06
CA PRO A 159 1.31 -17.61 19.92
C PRO A 159 0.78 -18.48 21.06
N SER A 160 0.81 -17.97 22.30
CA SER A 160 0.41 -18.73 23.49
C SER A 160 -0.81 -18.10 24.18
N PRO A 161 -1.83 -18.89 24.56
CA PRO A 161 -3.00 -18.40 25.31
C PRO A 161 -2.67 -17.79 26.67
N SER A 162 -1.52 -18.15 27.24
CA SER A 162 -1.05 -17.67 28.55
C SER A 162 -0.43 -16.27 28.48
N MET A 163 -0.15 -15.76 27.27
CA MET A 163 0.41 -14.43 27.07
C MET A 163 -0.64 -13.34 27.29
N PRO A 164 -0.23 -12.16 27.79
CA PRO A 164 -1.15 -11.04 27.99
C PRO A 164 -1.75 -10.58 26.66
N LYS A 165 -3.07 -10.40 26.63
CA LYS A 165 -3.79 -9.87 25.46
C LYS A 165 -3.72 -8.34 25.35
N LEU A 166 -3.44 -7.67 26.47
CA LEU A 166 -3.32 -6.22 26.56
C LEU A 166 -2.06 -5.91 27.38
N VAL A 167 -1.22 -5.03 26.84
CA VAL A 167 0.00 -4.57 27.48
C VAL A 167 -0.01 -3.03 27.44
N GLU A 168 -0.07 -2.40 28.61
CA GLU A 168 0.07 -0.96 28.76
C GLU A 168 1.55 -0.57 28.73
N ASP A 169 1.87 0.62 28.18
CA ASP A 169 3.24 1.12 27.99
C ASP A 169 4.19 0.09 27.33
N ALA A 170 3.77 -0.40 26.16
CA ALA A 170 4.49 -1.43 25.41
C ALA A 170 5.86 -0.92 24.90
N LYS A 171 6.94 -1.59 25.32
CA LYS A 171 8.28 -1.53 24.76
C LYS A 171 8.42 -2.66 23.74
N ILE A 172 8.24 -2.29 22.48
CA ILE A 172 8.17 -3.22 21.35
C ILE A 172 9.58 -3.49 20.81
N ALA A 173 10.00 -4.76 20.80
CA ALA A 173 11.18 -5.23 20.07
C ALA A 173 10.75 -5.84 18.74
N VAL A 174 11.37 -5.41 17.64
CA VAL A 174 11.14 -5.96 16.31
C VAL A 174 12.38 -6.73 15.88
N ILE A 175 12.22 -8.03 15.60
CA ILE A 175 13.31 -8.94 15.23
C ILE A 175 13.06 -9.55 13.84
N ASP A 176 14.11 -9.68 13.05
CA ASP A 176 14.11 -10.24 11.70
C ASP A 176 14.45 -11.75 11.67
N PHE A 177 14.94 -12.30 12.78
CA PHE A 177 15.24 -13.71 12.97
C PHE A 177 14.16 -14.42 13.81
N GLY A 178 14.13 -15.75 13.72
CA GLY A 178 13.17 -16.59 14.44
C GLY A 178 13.72 -16.97 15.80
N LEU A 179 12.84 -17.16 16.78
CA LEU A 179 13.19 -17.69 18.09
C LEU A 179 13.13 -19.21 18.03
N ASP A 180 13.99 -19.79 17.21
CA ASP A 180 14.09 -21.23 16.95
C ASP A 180 15.55 -21.68 17.10
N VAL A 181 15.76 -23.00 17.18
CA VAL A 181 17.11 -23.56 17.12
C VAL A 181 17.74 -23.27 15.76
N GLU A 182 18.76 -22.41 15.74
CA GLU A 182 19.49 -22.08 14.52
C GLU A 182 20.20 -23.31 13.95
N LYS A 183 19.89 -23.62 12.70
CA LYS A 183 20.67 -24.58 11.92
C LYS A 183 21.81 -23.82 11.26
N GLY A 184 23.05 -24.19 11.56
CA GLY A 184 24.22 -23.60 10.91
C GLY A 184 24.16 -23.75 9.38
N GLU A 185 24.77 -22.81 8.66
CA GLU A 185 24.83 -22.83 7.19
C GLU A 185 25.55 -24.06 6.63
N ILE A 186 26.48 -24.60 7.42
CA ILE A 186 27.19 -25.84 7.10
C ILE A 186 26.36 -27.01 7.63
N THR A 187 26.07 -27.96 6.74
CA THR A 187 25.36 -29.20 7.09
C THR A 187 26.16 -30.01 8.11
N ALA A 188 25.90 -29.75 9.39
CA ALA A 188 26.42 -30.54 10.50
C ALA A 188 25.44 -31.70 10.78
N LYS A 189 25.93 -32.93 10.69
CA LYS A 189 25.19 -34.12 11.14
C LYS A 189 25.68 -34.51 12.52
N LEU A 190 24.80 -34.46 13.52
CA LEU A 190 25.08 -35.02 14.83
C LEU A 190 24.96 -36.54 14.76
N SER A 191 26.07 -37.25 14.97
CA SER A 191 26.06 -38.71 15.09
C SER A 191 25.80 -39.08 16.55
N ILE A 192 24.56 -39.43 16.87
CA ILE A 192 24.18 -39.80 18.23
C ILE A 192 24.43 -41.29 18.45
N THR A 193 25.29 -41.61 19.42
CA THR A 193 25.73 -42.98 19.73
C THR A 193 25.15 -43.54 21.03
N SER A 194 24.56 -42.70 21.89
CA SER A 194 23.90 -43.15 23.12
C SER A 194 22.63 -42.35 23.43
N PRO A 195 21.69 -42.92 24.20
CA PRO A 195 20.48 -42.22 24.65
C PRO A 195 20.77 -40.96 25.48
N GLU A 196 21.86 -40.92 26.23
CA GLU A 196 22.27 -39.78 27.05
C GLU A 196 22.63 -38.56 26.18
N GLN A 197 23.31 -38.80 25.06
CA GLN A 197 23.65 -37.75 24.09
C GLN A 197 22.41 -37.13 23.44
N ILE A 198 21.29 -37.88 23.34
CA ILE A 198 20.01 -37.33 22.88
C ILE A 198 19.50 -36.29 23.88
N ARG A 199 19.51 -36.59 25.18
CA ARG A 199 19.07 -35.64 26.21
C ARG A 199 19.95 -34.39 26.25
N GLU A 200 21.26 -34.57 26.22
CA GLU A 200 22.21 -33.45 26.25
C GLU A 200 22.02 -32.50 25.06
N ALA A 201 21.81 -33.05 23.85
CA ALA A 201 21.53 -32.25 22.66
C ALA A 201 20.21 -31.45 22.78
N LEU A 202 19.15 -32.07 23.31
CA LEU A 202 17.86 -31.39 23.53
C LEU A 202 17.96 -30.30 24.60
N GLU A 203 18.70 -30.55 25.69
CA GLU A 203 18.92 -29.57 26.75
C GLU A 203 19.74 -28.36 26.26
N GLU A 204 20.76 -28.60 25.43
CA GLU A 204 21.55 -27.51 24.86
C GLU A 204 20.73 -26.66 23.85
N GLN A 205 19.89 -27.30 23.03
CA GLN A 205 18.94 -26.60 22.17
C GLN A 205 17.98 -25.71 22.97
N ALA A 206 17.36 -26.25 24.03
CA ALA A 206 16.48 -25.48 24.89
C ALA A 206 17.21 -24.32 25.59
N LYS A 207 18.47 -24.53 25.99
CA LYS A 207 19.30 -23.51 26.62
C LYS A 207 19.67 -22.39 25.65
N GLN A 208 19.92 -22.69 24.38
CA GLN A 208 20.17 -21.68 23.34
C GLN A 208 18.96 -20.77 23.14
N VAL A 209 17.77 -21.36 22.95
CA VAL A 209 16.51 -20.62 22.81
C VAL A 209 16.25 -19.76 24.04
N LYS A 210 16.41 -20.33 25.23
CA LYS A 210 16.25 -19.60 26.49
C LYS A 210 17.23 -18.43 26.62
N ALA A 211 18.49 -18.60 26.21
CA ALA A 211 19.47 -17.53 26.24
C ALA A 211 19.10 -16.36 25.32
N MET A 212 18.49 -16.64 24.16
CA MET A 212 17.97 -15.61 23.25
C MET A 212 16.81 -14.84 23.91
N VAL A 213 15.85 -15.56 24.50
CA VAL A 213 14.71 -14.95 25.20
C VAL A 213 15.17 -14.12 26.40
N ASP A 214 16.09 -14.64 27.21
CA ASP A 214 16.68 -13.90 28.34
C ASP A 214 17.42 -12.64 27.89
N ALA A 215 18.09 -12.67 26.73
CA ALA A 215 18.74 -11.49 26.16
C ALA A 215 17.71 -10.42 25.77
N ILE A 216 16.58 -10.82 25.17
CA ILE A 216 15.48 -9.90 24.84
C ILE A 216 14.85 -9.35 26.12
N ALA A 217 14.57 -10.19 27.10
CA ALA A 217 13.99 -9.78 28.38
C ALA A 217 14.87 -8.75 29.11
N LYS A 218 16.21 -8.88 29.04
CA LYS A 218 17.16 -7.92 29.63
C LYS A 218 17.07 -6.52 29.02
N THR A 219 16.61 -6.38 27.78
CA THR A 219 16.38 -5.04 27.18
C THR A 219 15.20 -4.31 27.82
N GLY A 220 14.35 -5.03 28.57
CA GLY A 220 13.11 -4.52 29.14
C GLY A 220 11.97 -4.44 28.13
N ALA A 221 12.09 -5.07 26.96
CA ALA A 221 11.00 -5.24 26.01
C ALA A 221 9.90 -6.12 26.63
N ASN A 222 8.65 -5.68 26.50
CA ASN A 222 7.47 -6.41 26.99
C ASN A 222 6.61 -6.95 25.84
N VAL A 223 6.86 -6.53 24.60
CA VAL A 223 6.22 -7.03 23.38
C VAL A 223 7.31 -7.33 22.35
N VAL A 224 7.28 -8.51 21.74
CA VAL A 224 8.23 -8.92 20.71
C VAL A 224 7.47 -9.27 19.44
N ILE A 225 7.89 -8.69 18.32
CA ILE A 225 7.35 -8.98 17.00
C ILE A 225 8.48 -9.59 16.19
N SER A 226 8.32 -10.87 15.84
CA SER A 226 9.26 -11.60 14.99
C SER A 226 8.77 -11.69 13.56
N GLN A 227 9.68 -11.54 12.60
CA GLN A 227 9.40 -11.83 11.19
C GLN A 227 9.30 -13.34 10.91
N LYS A 228 9.98 -14.18 11.72
CA LYS A 228 10.06 -15.63 11.54
C LYS A 228 9.31 -16.37 12.66
N GLY A 229 9.43 -17.71 12.66
CA GLY A 229 8.83 -18.58 13.66
C GLY A 229 9.31 -18.28 15.08
N ILE A 230 8.48 -18.69 16.04
CA ILE A 230 8.79 -18.72 17.46
C ILE A 230 8.49 -20.17 17.87
N ASP A 231 9.50 -20.87 18.39
CA ASP A 231 9.39 -22.24 18.89
C ASP A 231 8.43 -22.25 20.11
N ASP A 232 7.70 -23.34 20.31
CA ASP A 232 6.82 -23.50 21.47
C ASP A 232 7.62 -23.49 22.80
N LEU A 233 8.93 -23.74 22.73
CA LEU A 233 9.87 -23.68 23.85
C LEU A 233 10.32 -22.25 24.22
N ALA A 234 10.15 -21.27 23.32
CA ALA A 234 10.60 -19.89 23.47
C ALA A 234 9.58 -19.04 24.27
#